data_AF-A0A497J1S7-F1
#
_entry.id   AF-A0A497J1S7-F1
#
_cell.length_a   1.000
_cell.length_b   1.000
_cell.length_c   1.000
_cell.angle_alpha   90.00
_cell.angle_beta   90.00
_cell.angle_gamma   90.00
#
_symmetry.space_group_name_H-M   'P 1'
#
loop_
_entity.id
_entity.type
_entity.pdbx_description
1 polymer ?
#
loop_
_entity_poly.entity_id
_entity_poly.type
_entity_poly.pdbx_seq_one_letter_code
_entity_poly.pdbx_strand_id
1 'polypeptide(L)'
;MVRGTMELQKASLACLVLVLAVLPALKVSTQQPQGPTYGAIVVRGDIYADWTLAMAFSMKERVPVLTLYKEVNEEEVIGVLTSLSEARRSVLIVGDSMAVPRGFEIILKSMRIDVDRVGGATRADTSLQMIIRGFWADSRELVVVDGQKRELYIPALSLSSTYLAPIIYSTEGRLPENFFKVLENYMPNLETVYVLDDSLIEEEVAELINKGYVIKELNITTVEAPKKSSLQQALLWLRERALGMIVGLFTGTILSYLIISGRKRSPTDLLMSFLTRDERTLVEIIRKNKEVKQEDLPELTGFSRPKVSRMVNELVSRGILEKEVFGKTYVLRIRNLFKEET
;
A
#
# COMPACT_ATOMS: atom_id res chain seq x y z
N MET A 1 4.49 45.35 2.69
CA MET A 1 3.88 44.42 3.67
C MET A 1 2.70 43.60 3.12
N VAL A 2 2.34 43.70 1.83
CA VAL A 2 1.10 43.09 1.26
C VAL A 2 1.33 41.77 0.49
N ARG A 3 2.59 41.43 0.17
CA ARG A 3 2.90 40.22 -0.63
C ARG A 3 2.92 38.91 0.16
N GLY A 4 3.08 38.96 1.49
CA GLY A 4 3.18 37.76 2.34
C GLY A 4 1.84 37.14 2.74
N THR A 5 0.75 37.91 2.71
CA THR A 5 -0.58 37.44 3.12
C THR A 5 -1.33 36.70 2.00
N MET A 6 -1.05 37.03 0.73
CA MET A 6 -1.66 36.36 -0.43
C MET A 6 -1.14 34.94 -0.66
N GLU A 7 0.13 34.65 -0.36
CA GLU A 7 0.72 33.31 -0.53
C GLU A 7 0.19 32.33 0.53
N LEU A 8 -0.02 32.81 1.77
CA LEU A 8 -0.57 31.99 2.85
C LEU A 8 -2.03 31.59 2.59
N GLN A 9 -2.84 32.51 2.03
CA GLN A 9 -4.23 32.22 1.64
C GLN A 9 -4.31 31.21 0.49
N LYS A 10 -3.41 31.26 -0.50
CA LYS A 10 -3.38 30.31 -1.62
C LYS A 10 -2.95 28.90 -1.18
N ALA A 11 -1.97 28.79 -0.28
CA ALA A 11 -1.55 27.50 0.28
C ALA A 11 -2.65 26.87 1.15
N SER A 12 -3.37 27.68 1.94
CA SER A 12 -4.50 27.21 2.75
C SER A 12 -5.70 26.79 1.90
N LEU A 13 -5.97 27.47 0.78
CA LEU A 13 -7.04 27.12 -0.14
C LEU A 13 -6.71 25.84 -0.94
N ALA A 14 -5.44 25.66 -1.33
CA ALA A 14 -4.98 24.44 -1.99
C ALA A 14 -5.06 23.20 -1.09
N CYS A 15 -4.74 23.33 0.21
CA CYS A 15 -4.96 22.26 1.19
C CYS A 15 -6.45 21.97 1.39
N LEU A 16 -7.31 22.99 1.43
CA LEU A 16 -8.76 22.81 1.61
C LEU A 16 -9.40 22.08 0.41
N VAL A 17 -8.96 22.39 -0.81
CA VAL A 17 -9.42 21.71 -2.05
C VAL A 17 -8.93 20.26 -2.09
N LEU A 18 -7.72 19.97 -1.59
CA LEU A 18 -7.20 18.60 -1.51
C LEU A 18 -7.94 17.75 -0.47
N VAL A 19 -8.36 18.34 0.65
CA VAL A 19 -9.18 17.66 1.67
C VAL A 19 -10.61 17.42 1.17
N LEU A 20 -11.19 18.35 0.40
CA LEU A 20 -12.53 18.20 -0.17
C LEU A 20 -12.60 17.23 -1.36
N ALA A 21 -11.53 17.07 -2.13
CA ALA A 21 -11.48 16.12 -3.24
C ALA A 21 -11.36 14.65 -2.81
N VAL A 22 -10.97 14.37 -1.56
CA VAL A 22 -10.83 13.01 -1.01
C VAL A 22 -12.12 12.52 -0.33
N LEU A 23 -13.05 13.42 0.00
CA LEU A 23 -14.28 13.08 0.74
C LEU A 23 -15.36 12.28 -0.01
N PRO A 24 -15.49 12.24 -1.35
CA PRO A 24 -16.55 11.43 -1.98
C PRO A 24 -16.25 9.92 -2.04
N ALA A 25 -15.06 9.45 -1.62
CA ALA A 25 -14.68 8.04 -1.73
C ALA A 25 -15.16 7.15 -0.58
N LEU A 26 -15.72 7.71 0.49
CA LEU A 26 -16.30 6.96 1.61
C LEU A 26 -17.82 6.87 1.50
N LYS A 27 -18.31 6.31 0.39
CA LYS A 27 -19.61 5.62 0.45
C LYS A 27 -19.37 4.28 1.14
N VAL A 28 -19.35 4.31 2.48
CA VAL A 28 -19.54 3.11 3.28
C VAL A 28 -20.92 2.57 2.91
N SER A 29 -20.95 1.49 2.14
CA SER A 29 -22.19 0.78 1.81
C SER A 29 -22.77 0.25 3.12
N THR A 30 -23.86 0.86 3.59
CA THR A 30 -24.59 0.43 4.79
C THR A 30 -25.67 -0.59 4.44
N GLN A 31 -25.44 -1.47 3.48
CA GLN A 31 -26.25 -2.68 3.35
C GLN A 31 -25.60 -3.76 4.22
N GLN A 32 -26.01 -3.81 5.50
CA GLN A 32 -25.75 -4.99 6.33
C GLN A 32 -26.62 -6.15 5.83
N PRO A 33 -26.05 -7.30 5.47
CA PRO A 33 -26.83 -8.50 5.19
C PRO A 33 -27.54 -8.96 6.46
N GLN A 34 -28.81 -9.36 6.37
CA GLN A 34 -29.63 -9.86 7.49
C GLN A 34 -29.29 -11.32 7.86
N GLY A 35 -28.01 -11.70 7.81
CA GLY A 35 -27.52 -13.00 8.25
C GLY A 35 -26.87 -12.93 9.64
N PRO A 36 -26.62 -14.08 10.30
CA PRO A 36 -25.82 -14.12 11.52
C PRO A 36 -24.45 -13.48 11.24
N THR A 37 -24.18 -12.34 11.89
CA THR A 37 -22.92 -11.63 11.72
C THR A 37 -21.83 -12.34 12.54
N TYR A 38 -21.16 -13.32 11.93
CA TYR A 38 -20.04 -14.02 12.55
C TYR A 38 -18.85 -13.07 12.75
N GLY A 39 -18.18 -13.19 13.89
CA GLY A 39 -16.94 -12.47 14.19
C GLY A 39 -15.70 -13.18 13.66
N ALA A 40 -15.76 -14.50 13.53
CA ALA A 40 -14.71 -15.33 12.95
C ALA A 40 -15.29 -16.66 12.45
N ILE A 41 -14.57 -17.27 11.50
CA ILE A 41 -14.78 -18.63 11.03
C ILE A 41 -13.58 -19.47 11.48
N VAL A 42 -13.83 -20.61 12.11
CA VAL A 42 -12.79 -21.58 12.50
C VAL A 42 -12.91 -22.81 11.62
N VAL A 43 -11.80 -23.24 11.05
CA VAL A 43 -11.74 -24.43 10.18
C VAL A 43 -10.37 -25.08 10.26
N ARG A 44 -10.29 -26.39 10.00
CA ARG A 44 -8.99 -27.08 9.94
C ARG A 44 -8.19 -26.68 8.71
N GLY A 45 -6.94 -26.24 8.91
CA GLY A 45 -6.08 -25.78 7.82
C GLY A 45 -5.51 -26.88 6.94
N ASP A 46 -5.53 -28.13 7.40
CA ASP A 46 -5.09 -29.33 6.68
C ASP A 46 -6.24 -30.15 6.08
N ILE A 47 -7.51 -29.76 6.32
CA ILE A 47 -8.68 -30.30 5.62
C ILE A 47 -9.08 -29.28 4.56
N TYR A 48 -8.39 -29.32 3.43
CA TYR A 48 -8.53 -28.30 2.37
C TYR A 48 -9.96 -28.17 1.82
N ALA A 49 -10.76 -29.24 1.82
CA ALA A 49 -12.13 -29.18 1.35
C ALA A 49 -12.99 -28.23 2.21
N ASP A 50 -13.00 -28.45 3.53
CA ASP A 50 -13.72 -27.60 4.48
C ASP A 50 -13.13 -26.18 4.49
N TRP A 51 -11.79 -26.07 4.43
CA TRP A 51 -11.10 -24.78 4.36
C TRP A 51 -11.51 -23.96 3.14
N THR A 52 -11.66 -24.57 1.97
CA THR A 52 -12.12 -23.91 0.74
C THR A 52 -13.55 -23.38 0.88
N LEU A 53 -14.46 -24.16 1.47
CA LEU A 53 -15.83 -23.73 1.73
C LEU A 53 -15.88 -22.56 2.75
N ALA A 54 -15.09 -22.67 3.81
CA ALA A 54 -14.94 -21.63 4.81
C ALA A 54 -14.38 -20.33 4.20
N MET A 55 -13.39 -20.44 3.32
CA MET A 55 -12.79 -19.29 2.64
C MET A 55 -13.77 -18.64 1.66
N ALA A 56 -14.53 -19.43 0.89
CA ALA A 56 -15.58 -18.92 0.00
C ALA A 56 -16.60 -18.07 0.78
N PHE A 57 -17.09 -18.58 1.91
CA PHE A 57 -18.02 -17.86 2.77
C PHE A 57 -17.39 -16.63 3.43
N SER A 58 -16.14 -16.74 3.91
CA SER A 58 -15.34 -15.63 4.43
C SER A 58 -15.22 -14.48 3.45
N MET A 59 -14.93 -14.77 2.18
CA MET A 59 -14.78 -13.75 1.15
C MET A 59 -16.11 -13.06 0.83
N LYS A 60 -17.23 -13.80 0.86
CA LYS A 60 -18.58 -13.24 0.70
C LYS A 60 -18.95 -12.31 1.85
N GLU A 61 -18.83 -12.78 3.09
CA GLU A 61 -19.30 -12.04 4.28
C GLU A 61 -18.24 -11.10 4.88
N ARG A 62 -17.01 -11.14 4.37
CA ARG A 62 -15.83 -10.43 4.90
C ARG A 62 -15.55 -10.78 6.36
N VAL A 63 -15.63 -12.08 6.69
CA VAL A 63 -15.40 -12.61 8.04
C VAL A 63 -14.04 -13.29 8.10
N PRO A 64 -13.17 -12.98 9.08
CA PRO A 64 -11.84 -13.59 9.15
C PRO A 64 -11.90 -15.10 9.39
N VAL A 65 -10.97 -15.83 8.76
CA VAL A 65 -10.78 -17.28 8.97
C VAL A 65 -9.59 -17.52 9.89
N LEU A 66 -9.80 -18.30 10.95
CA LEU A 66 -8.77 -18.81 11.84
C LEU A 66 -8.58 -20.31 11.55
N THR A 67 -7.36 -20.67 11.16
CA THR A 67 -7.01 -22.05 10.87
C THR A 67 -6.62 -22.79 12.16
N LEU A 68 -7.28 -23.92 12.40
CA LEU A 68 -7.03 -24.79 13.53
C LEU A 68 -6.20 -26.01 13.07
N TYR A 69 -5.19 -26.33 13.86
CA TYR A 69 -4.43 -27.57 13.79
C TYR A 69 -4.53 -28.23 15.16
N LYS A 70 -5.20 -29.38 15.18
CA LYS A 70 -5.43 -30.17 16.40
C LYS A 70 -4.09 -30.39 17.11
N GLU A 71 -4.06 -30.18 18.43
CA GLU A 71 -2.86 -30.35 19.27
C GLU A 71 -1.65 -29.44 18.90
N VAL A 72 -1.82 -28.48 17.99
CA VAL A 72 -0.72 -27.59 17.56
C VAL A 72 -0.97 -26.15 17.97
N ASN A 73 -2.15 -25.59 17.68
CA ASN A 73 -2.41 -24.15 17.89
C ASN A 73 -3.77 -23.85 18.54
N GLU A 74 -4.40 -24.81 19.21
CA GLU A 74 -5.73 -24.63 19.80
C GLU A 74 -5.77 -23.49 20.82
N GLU A 75 -4.77 -23.40 21.71
CA GLU A 75 -4.68 -22.33 22.72
C GLU A 75 -4.51 -20.94 22.10
N GLU A 76 -3.74 -20.83 21.02
CA GLU A 76 -3.53 -19.57 20.31
C GLU A 76 -4.83 -19.09 19.66
N VAL A 77 -5.53 -20.00 18.97
CA VAL A 77 -6.84 -19.70 18.35
C VAL A 77 -7.87 -19.32 19.42
N ILE A 78 -7.90 -20.02 20.57
CA ILE A 78 -8.76 -19.69 21.71
C ILE A 78 -8.42 -18.29 22.26
N GLY A 79 -7.14 -17.95 22.40
CA GLY A 79 -6.69 -16.65 22.86
C GLY A 79 -7.18 -15.51 21.95
N VAL A 80 -7.06 -15.69 20.63
CA VAL A 80 -7.59 -14.72 19.64
C VAL A 80 -9.10 -14.57 19.77
N LEU A 81 -9.83 -15.69 19.86
CA LEU A 81 -11.30 -15.71 19.93
C LEU A 81 -11.85 -15.14 21.25
N THR A 82 -11.07 -15.17 22.33
CA THR A 82 -11.50 -14.61 23.63
C THR A 82 -11.88 -13.13 23.50
N SER A 83 -11.17 -12.37 22.65
CA SER A 83 -11.50 -10.97 22.36
C SER A 83 -12.89 -10.78 21.73
N LEU A 84 -13.44 -11.80 21.07
CA LEU A 84 -14.78 -11.74 20.47
C LEU A 84 -15.90 -11.89 21.50
N SER A 85 -15.61 -12.45 22.68
CA SER A 85 -16.60 -12.59 23.76
C SER A 85 -17.15 -11.23 24.21
N GLU A 86 -16.26 -10.22 24.33
CA GLU A 86 -16.63 -8.84 24.69
C GLU A 86 -17.47 -8.17 23.59
N ALA A 87 -17.19 -8.53 22.33
CA ALA A 87 -17.90 -8.01 21.16
C ALA A 87 -19.26 -8.70 20.91
N ARG A 88 -19.63 -9.72 21.71
CA ARG A 88 -20.85 -10.55 21.54
C ARG A 88 -21.03 -11.07 20.11
N ARG A 89 -19.93 -11.44 19.45
CA ARG A 89 -19.99 -12.02 18.11
C ARG A 89 -19.98 -13.54 18.18
N SER A 90 -20.70 -14.17 17.25
CA SER A 90 -20.71 -15.62 17.09
C SER A 90 -19.48 -16.09 16.32
N VAL A 91 -19.11 -17.36 16.52
CA VAL A 91 -18.08 -18.07 15.76
C VAL A 91 -18.74 -19.14 14.92
N LEU A 92 -18.40 -19.20 13.63
CA LEU A 92 -18.79 -20.31 12.77
C LEU A 92 -17.66 -21.34 12.76
N ILE A 93 -17.93 -22.58 13.16
CA ILE A 93 -17.04 -23.71 12.93
C ILE A 93 -17.45 -24.40 11.62
N VAL A 94 -16.52 -24.52 10.68
CA VAL A 94 -16.73 -25.29 9.44
C VAL A 94 -15.99 -26.62 9.57
N GLY A 95 -16.72 -27.71 9.34
CA GLY A 95 -16.27 -29.08 9.54
C GLY A 95 -16.98 -29.77 10.71
N ASP A 96 -17.07 -31.09 10.61
CA ASP A 96 -17.68 -31.93 11.62
C ASP A 96 -16.81 -32.04 12.89
N SER A 97 -17.19 -32.91 13.83
CA SER A 97 -16.42 -33.13 15.06
C SER A 97 -15.09 -33.87 14.87
N MET A 98 -14.89 -34.55 13.73
CA MET A 98 -13.61 -35.17 13.37
C MET A 98 -12.63 -34.14 12.83
N ALA A 99 -13.12 -33.13 12.12
CA ALA A 99 -12.33 -31.98 11.72
C ALA A 99 -12.00 -31.11 12.94
N VAL A 100 -13.00 -30.48 13.56
CA VAL A 100 -12.81 -29.59 14.72
C VAL A 100 -13.42 -30.25 15.96
N PRO A 101 -12.61 -30.70 16.94
CA PRO A 101 -13.09 -31.46 18.08
C PRO A 101 -14.23 -30.77 18.85
N ARG A 102 -15.17 -31.56 19.41
CA ARG A 102 -16.24 -31.01 20.27
C ARG A 102 -15.71 -30.31 21.51
N GLY A 103 -14.57 -30.75 22.04
CA GLY A 103 -13.91 -30.11 23.18
C GLY A 103 -13.61 -28.63 22.92
N PHE A 104 -13.13 -28.31 21.71
CA PHE A 104 -12.87 -26.94 21.29
C PHE A 104 -14.14 -26.08 21.32
N GLU A 105 -15.25 -26.60 20.79
CA GLU A 105 -16.56 -25.92 20.82
C GLU A 105 -17.08 -25.70 22.25
N ILE A 106 -16.92 -26.68 23.13
CA ILE A 106 -17.32 -26.58 24.55
C ILE A 106 -16.53 -25.45 25.24
N ILE A 107 -15.23 -25.36 24.97
CA ILE A 107 -14.38 -24.30 25.53
C ILE A 107 -14.88 -22.93 25.06
N LEU A 108 -15.15 -22.74 23.76
CA LEU A 108 -15.71 -21.48 23.24
C LEU A 108 -17.04 -21.11 23.91
N LYS A 109 -17.96 -22.06 24.04
CA LYS A 109 -19.26 -21.85 24.70
C LYS A 109 -19.10 -21.50 26.18
N SER A 110 -18.12 -22.08 26.88
CA SER A 110 -17.83 -21.75 28.28
C SER A 110 -17.36 -20.31 28.47
N MET A 111 -16.74 -19.73 27.44
CA MET A 111 -16.34 -18.32 27.39
C MET A 111 -17.48 -17.38 26.95
N ARG A 112 -18.72 -17.88 26.89
CA ARG A 112 -19.93 -17.14 26.45
C ARG A 112 -19.88 -16.66 24.99
N ILE A 113 -19.13 -17.36 24.15
CA ILE A 113 -19.13 -17.16 22.70
C ILE A 113 -20.22 -18.05 22.12
N ASP A 114 -21.11 -17.47 21.30
CA ASP A 114 -22.08 -18.26 20.54
C ASP A 114 -21.38 -18.98 19.40
N VAL A 115 -21.67 -20.27 19.21
CA VAL A 115 -20.97 -21.10 18.22
C VAL A 115 -21.99 -21.84 17.38
N ASP A 116 -21.98 -21.54 16.08
CA ASP A 116 -22.65 -22.36 15.07
C ASP A 116 -21.64 -23.31 14.44
N ARG A 117 -22.05 -24.53 14.12
CA ARG A 117 -21.21 -25.52 13.47
C ARG A 117 -21.90 -26.02 12.21
N VAL A 118 -21.17 -26.02 11.10
CA VAL A 118 -21.63 -26.54 9.82
C VAL A 118 -20.63 -27.59 9.32
N GLY A 119 -21.06 -28.84 9.24
CA GLY A 119 -20.24 -29.97 8.81
C GLY A 119 -21.09 -31.20 8.53
N GLY A 120 -20.79 -31.91 7.46
CA GLY A 120 -21.41 -33.17 7.08
C GLY A 120 -20.46 -34.36 7.26
N ALA A 121 -20.95 -35.57 6.99
CA ALA A 121 -20.14 -36.79 7.05
C ALA A 121 -19.07 -36.84 5.94
N THR A 122 -19.38 -36.25 4.79
CA THR A 122 -18.47 -36.10 3.66
C THR A 122 -18.27 -34.63 3.30
N ARG A 123 -17.25 -34.34 2.49
CA ARG A 123 -17.03 -32.99 1.92
C ARG A 123 -18.23 -32.51 1.12
N ALA A 124 -18.87 -33.41 0.39
CA ALA A 124 -20.08 -33.16 -0.38
C ALA A 124 -21.24 -32.74 0.55
N ASP A 125 -21.43 -33.48 1.65
CA ASP A 125 -22.42 -33.13 2.66
C ASP A 125 -22.12 -31.79 3.32
N THR A 126 -20.87 -31.52 3.72
CA THR A 126 -20.48 -30.21 4.28
C THR A 126 -20.83 -29.07 3.32
N SER A 127 -20.51 -29.23 2.02
CA SER A 127 -20.84 -28.23 1.01
C SER A 127 -22.35 -27.99 0.88
N LEU A 128 -23.16 -29.04 0.98
CA LEU A 128 -24.62 -28.93 0.94
C LEU A 128 -25.18 -28.29 2.22
N GLN A 129 -24.61 -28.61 3.38
CA GLN A 129 -25.00 -28.02 4.67
C GLN A 129 -24.75 -26.50 4.70
N MET A 130 -23.70 -26.02 4.04
CA MET A 130 -23.45 -24.58 3.88
C MET A 130 -24.60 -23.87 3.14
N ILE A 131 -25.22 -24.52 2.16
CA ILE A 131 -26.41 -23.99 1.46
C ILE A 131 -27.64 -24.09 2.36
N ILE A 132 -27.88 -25.24 2.99
CA ILE A 132 -29.03 -25.47 3.89
C ILE A 132 -29.07 -24.45 5.03
N ARG A 133 -27.90 -23.97 5.46
CA ARG A 133 -27.81 -22.93 6.49
C ARG A 133 -28.32 -21.55 6.04
N GLY A 134 -28.64 -21.38 4.76
CA GLY A 134 -29.13 -20.13 4.18
C GLY A 134 -28.02 -19.14 3.86
N PHE A 135 -26.74 -19.54 3.93
CA PHE A 135 -25.61 -18.65 3.67
C PHE A 135 -25.56 -18.14 2.23
N TRP A 136 -26.28 -18.77 1.30
CA TRP A 136 -26.21 -18.48 -0.13
C TRP A 136 -27.59 -18.24 -0.76
N ALA A 137 -28.60 -17.88 0.04
CA ALA A 137 -29.99 -17.75 -0.42
C ALA A 137 -30.19 -16.73 -1.57
N ASP A 138 -29.38 -15.68 -1.59
CA ASP A 138 -29.44 -14.61 -2.59
C ASP A 138 -28.60 -14.88 -3.84
N SER A 139 -27.81 -15.98 -3.86
CA SER A 139 -26.90 -16.29 -4.95
C SER A 139 -27.66 -16.81 -6.17
N ARG A 140 -27.30 -16.32 -7.36
CA ARG A 140 -27.85 -16.77 -8.66
C ARG A 140 -26.91 -17.73 -9.38
N GLU A 141 -25.72 -17.90 -8.81
CA GLU A 141 -24.64 -18.68 -9.35
C GLU A 141 -24.30 -19.82 -8.37
N LEU A 142 -23.79 -20.93 -8.90
CA LEU A 142 -23.27 -22.06 -8.14
C LEU A 142 -22.01 -22.58 -8.83
N VAL A 143 -20.99 -22.96 -8.06
CA VAL A 143 -19.77 -23.60 -8.56
C VAL A 143 -19.78 -25.07 -8.17
N VAL A 144 -19.61 -25.97 -9.13
CA VAL A 144 -19.50 -27.42 -8.91
C VAL A 144 -18.10 -27.90 -9.26
N VAL A 145 -17.49 -28.64 -8.35
CA VAL A 145 -16.14 -29.17 -8.49
C VAL A 145 -16.01 -30.56 -7.88
N ASP A 146 -15.19 -31.42 -8.47
CA ASP A 146 -14.90 -32.75 -7.92
C ASP A 146 -14.22 -32.61 -6.56
N GLY A 147 -14.87 -33.14 -5.54
CA GLY A 147 -14.35 -33.15 -4.18
C GLY A 147 -13.03 -33.89 -4.03
N GLN A 148 -12.67 -34.82 -4.92
CA GLN A 148 -11.41 -35.59 -4.87
C GLN A 148 -10.23 -34.88 -5.54
N LYS A 149 -10.48 -33.92 -6.44
CA LYS A 149 -9.45 -33.20 -7.21
C LYS A 149 -9.01 -31.93 -6.50
N ARG A 150 -8.01 -32.04 -5.63
CA ARG A 150 -7.53 -30.94 -4.76
C ARG A 150 -6.99 -29.75 -5.56
N GLU A 151 -6.46 -30.00 -6.75
CA GLU A 151 -5.97 -29.02 -7.71
C GLU A 151 -7.07 -28.03 -8.16
N LEU A 152 -8.34 -28.43 -8.08
CA LEU A 152 -9.48 -27.60 -8.50
C LEU A 152 -10.00 -26.68 -7.39
N TYR A 153 -9.53 -26.81 -6.15
CA TYR A 153 -10.06 -26.06 -5.02
C TYR A 153 -9.78 -24.55 -5.11
N ILE A 154 -8.56 -24.17 -5.53
CA ILE A 154 -8.20 -22.75 -5.69
C ILE A 154 -8.91 -22.11 -6.89
N PRO A 155 -8.99 -22.76 -8.07
CA PRO A 155 -9.85 -22.30 -9.16
C PRO A 155 -11.32 -22.13 -8.74
N ALA A 156 -11.88 -23.12 -8.02
CA ALA A 156 -13.25 -23.04 -7.50
C ALA A 156 -13.43 -21.86 -6.55
N LEU A 157 -12.48 -21.64 -5.64
CA LEU A 157 -12.47 -20.51 -4.72
C LEU A 157 -12.39 -19.17 -5.46
N SER A 158 -11.58 -19.07 -6.52
CA SER A 158 -11.47 -17.88 -7.36
C SER A 158 -12.81 -17.54 -8.02
N LEU A 159 -13.48 -18.53 -8.61
CA LEU A 159 -14.80 -18.36 -9.22
C LEU A 159 -15.86 -18.01 -8.18
N SER A 160 -15.88 -18.73 -7.05
CA SER A 160 -16.77 -18.46 -5.92
C SER A 160 -16.61 -17.02 -5.43
N SER A 161 -15.39 -16.52 -5.30
CA SER A 161 -15.14 -15.13 -4.89
C SER A 161 -15.55 -14.09 -5.94
N THR A 162 -15.42 -14.43 -7.21
CA THR A 162 -15.76 -13.54 -8.33
C THR A 162 -17.26 -13.36 -8.46
N TYR A 163 -18.01 -14.46 -8.32
CA TYR A 163 -19.46 -14.50 -8.49
C TYR A 163 -20.23 -14.47 -7.18
N LEU A 164 -19.54 -14.45 -6.03
CA LEU A 164 -20.13 -14.59 -4.69
C LEU A 164 -21.05 -15.82 -4.60
N ALA A 165 -20.58 -16.94 -5.15
CA ALA A 165 -21.34 -18.17 -5.33
C ALA A 165 -20.87 -19.28 -4.37
N PRO A 166 -21.77 -20.16 -3.89
CA PRO A 166 -21.38 -21.36 -3.16
C PRO A 166 -20.57 -22.31 -4.03
N ILE A 167 -19.77 -23.15 -3.36
CA ILE A 167 -19.06 -24.28 -3.96
C ILE A 167 -19.76 -25.56 -3.48
N ILE A 168 -20.10 -26.46 -4.40
CA ILE A 168 -20.58 -27.80 -4.14
C ILE A 168 -19.58 -28.83 -4.64
N TYR A 169 -19.30 -29.82 -3.79
CA TYR A 169 -18.46 -30.95 -4.16
C TYR A 169 -19.28 -32.07 -4.77
N SER A 170 -18.92 -32.49 -5.98
CA SER A 170 -19.35 -33.76 -6.54
C SER A 170 -18.44 -34.90 -6.06
N THR A 171 -18.90 -36.13 -6.17
CA THR A 171 -18.11 -37.34 -5.91
C THR A 171 -18.26 -38.28 -7.09
N GLU A 172 -17.14 -38.62 -7.74
CA GLU A 172 -17.14 -39.51 -8.92
C GLU A 172 -18.08 -39.00 -10.03
N GLY A 173 -18.08 -37.68 -10.23
CA GLY A 173 -18.91 -37.02 -11.23
C GLY A 173 -20.40 -36.91 -10.89
N ARG A 174 -20.82 -37.31 -9.68
CA ARG A 174 -22.21 -37.26 -9.23
C ARG A 174 -22.45 -36.19 -8.17
N LEU A 175 -23.66 -35.61 -8.21
CA LEU A 175 -24.07 -34.61 -7.21
C LEU A 175 -24.50 -35.29 -5.90
N PRO A 176 -24.46 -34.56 -4.76
CA PRO A 176 -24.90 -35.09 -3.47
C PRO A 176 -26.36 -35.54 -3.50
N GLU A 177 -26.72 -36.51 -2.66
CA GLU A 177 -28.12 -36.85 -2.46
C GLU A 177 -28.93 -35.63 -1.97
N ASN A 178 -30.17 -35.50 -2.45
CA ASN A 178 -31.06 -34.37 -2.17
C ASN A 178 -30.60 -33.01 -2.72
N PHE A 179 -29.55 -32.95 -3.55
CA PHE A 179 -29.03 -31.71 -4.11
C PHE A 179 -30.13 -30.82 -4.72
N PHE A 180 -30.93 -31.34 -5.64
CA PHE A 180 -32.00 -30.58 -6.29
C PHE A 180 -33.04 -30.05 -5.30
N LYS A 181 -33.43 -30.88 -4.32
CA LYS A 181 -34.37 -30.48 -3.27
C LYS A 181 -33.80 -29.35 -2.40
N VAL A 182 -32.49 -29.36 -2.13
CA VAL A 182 -31.84 -28.28 -1.39
C VAL A 182 -31.84 -26.99 -2.22
N LEU A 183 -31.51 -27.05 -3.50
CA LEU A 183 -31.52 -25.87 -4.37
C LEU A 183 -32.92 -25.24 -4.45
N GLU A 184 -33.95 -26.06 -4.62
CA GLU A 184 -35.35 -25.60 -4.67
C GLU A 184 -35.77 -24.83 -3.40
N ASN A 185 -35.28 -25.25 -2.23
CA ASN A 185 -35.67 -24.65 -0.94
C ASN A 185 -34.78 -23.48 -0.50
N TYR A 186 -33.49 -23.54 -0.82
CA TYR A 186 -32.48 -22.65 -0.23
C TYR A 186 -31.76 -21.78 -1.25
N MET A 187 -31.92 -22.02 -2.55
CA MET A 187 -31.37 -21.20 -3.63
C MET A 187 -32.40 -20.99 -4.76
N PRO A 188 -33.58 -20.40 -4.46
CA PRO A 188 -34.67 -20.28 -5.43
C PRO A 188 -34.34 -19.40 -6.63
N ASN A 189 -33.32 -18.54 -6.51
CA ASN A 189 -32.87 -17.63 -7.55
C ASN A 189 -31.70 -18.17 -8.38
N LEU A 190 -31.31 -19.44 -8.20
CA LEU A 190 -30.21 -20.03 -8.95
C LEU A 190 -30.53 -20.06 -10.46
N GLU A 191 -29.65 -19.46 -11.25
CA GLU A 191 -29.77 -19.36 -12.71
C GLU A 191 -28.61 -20.07 -13.41
N THR A 192 -27.37 -19.89 -12.93
CA THR A 192 -26.15 -20.37 -13.60
C THR A 192 -25.37 -21.36 -12.74
N VAL A 193 -24.97 -22.49 -13.31
CA VAL A 193 -24.07 -23.46 -12.68
C VAL A 193 -22.77 -23.54 -13.45
N TYR A 194 -21.67 -23.25 -12.77
CA TYR A 194 -20.32 -23.37 -13.30
C TYR A 194 -19.77 -24.75 -12.94
N VAL A 195 -19.36 -25.53 -13.94
CA VAL A 195 -18.80 -26.87 -13.75
C VAL A 195 -17.33 -26.82 -14.13
N LEU A 196 -16.44 -27.20 -13.21
CA LEU A 196 -14.99 -27.12 -13.43
C LEU A 196 -14.45 -28.44 -13.98
N ASP A 197 -13.75 -28.40 -15.11
CA ASP A 197 -13.26 -29.60 -15.81
C ASP A 197 -14.36 -30.70 -15.90
N ASP A 198 -13.98 -31.96 -15.80
CA ASP A 198 -14.83 -33.17 -15.78
C ASP A 198 -15.42 -33.46 -14.38
N SER A 199 -15.81 -32.42 -13.64
CA SER A 199 -16.37 -32.58 -12.29
C SER A 199 -17.75 -33.23 -12.26
N LEU A 200 -18.45 -33.32 -13.39
CA LEU A 200 -19.74 -33.99 -13.51
C LEU A 200 -19.76 -34.91 -14.73
N ILE A 201 -20.49 -36.02 -14.61
CA ILE A 201 -20.82 -36.88 -15.76
C ILE A 201 -21.88 -36.21 -16.64
N GLU A 202 -21.94 -36.60 -17.92
CA GLU A 202 -22.86 -36.03 -18.90
C GLU A 202 -24.33 -36.15 -18.47
N GLU A 203 -24.69 -37.23 -17.77
CA GLU A 203 -26.05 -37.46 -17.27
C GLU A 203 -26.46 -36.40 -16.23
N GLU A 204 -25.56 -36.03 -15.31
CA GLU A 204 -25.81 -35.02 -14.27
C GLU A 204 -25.89 -33.62 -14.89
N VAL A 205 -25.05 -33.33 -15.87
CA VAL A 205 -25.12 -32.07 -16.63
C VAL A 205 -26.46 -31.97 -17.38
N ALA A 206 -26.90 -33.05 -18.02
CA ALA A 206 -28.18 -33.09 -18.70
C ALA A 206 -29.36 -32.89 -17.73
N GLU A 207 -29.29 -33.46 -16.53
CA GLU A 207 -30.32 -33.25 -15.50
C GLU A 207 -30.39 -31.78 -15.06
N LEU A 208 -29.25 -31.13 -14.84
CA LEU A 208 -29.19 -29.70 -14.51
C LEU A 208 -29.81 -28.82 -15.63
N ILE A 209 -29.53 -29.14 -16.90
CA ILE A 209 -30.13 -28.44 -18.06
C ILE A 209 -31.65 -28.66 -18.09
N ASN A 210 -32.10 -29.90 -17.86
CA ASN A 210 -33.53 -30.24 -17.83
C ASN A 210 -34.28 -29.50 -16.71
N LYS A 211 -33.60 -29.19 -15.59
CA LYS A 211 -34.12 -28.36 -14.50
C LYS A 211 -34.13 -26.85 -14.82
N GLY A 212 -33.58 -26.45 -15.97
CA GLY A 212 -33.62 -25.08 -16.48
C GLY A 212 -32.40 -24.22 -16.12
N TYR A 213 -31.33 -24.81 -15.59
CA TYR A 213 -30.12 -24.08 -15.25
C TYR A 213 -29.22 -23.85 -16.48
N VAL A 214 -28.56 -22.70 -16.52
CA VAL A 214 -27.54 -22.39 -17.53
C VAL A 214 -26.20 -22.97 -17.09
N ILE A 215 -25.69 -23.95 -17.82
CA ILE A 215 -24.42 -24.61 -17.47
C ILE A 215 -23.26 -23.95 -18.22
N LYS A 216 -22.19 -23.63 -17.47
CA LYS A 216 -20.93 -23.12 -18.00
C LYS A 216 -19.78 -24.02 -17.58
N GLU A 217 -19.37 -24.90 -18.48
CA GLU A 217 -18.21 -25.75 -18.29
C GLU A 217 -16.91 -24.95 -18.49
N LEU A 218 -16.00 -25.04 -17.52
CA LEU A 218 -14.75 -24.30 -17.49
C LEU A 218 -13.58 -25.28 -17.35
N ASN A 219 -12.79 -25.42 -18.41
CA ASN A 219 -11.60 -26.26 -18.39
C ASN A 219 -10.40 -25.48 -17.81
N ILE A 220 -9.89 -25.92 -16.67
CA ILE A 220 -8.75 -25.31 -15.96
C ILE A 220 -7.43 -25.91 -16.43
N THR A 221 -7.47 -27.12 -17.00
CA THR A 221 -6.31 -27.80 -17.60
C THR A 221 -5.64 -27.02 -18.75
N THR A 222 -6.22 -25.91 -19.23
CA THR A 222 -5.61 -25.01 -20.22
C THR A 222 -5.39 -23.58 -19.71
N VAL A 223 -5.26 -23.34 -18.40
CA VAL A 223 -4.75 -22.05 -17.93
C VAL A 223 -3.24 -21.97 -18.23
N GLU A 224 -2.90 -21.73 -19.50
CA GLU A 224 -1.72 -20.94 -19.79
C GLU A 224 -1.90 -19.65 -18.98
N ALA A 225 -1.08 -19.47 -17.94
CA ALA A 225 -1.02 -18.21 -17.21
C ALA A 225 -1.01 -17.10 -18.26
N PRO A 226 -1.95 -16.12 -18.21
CA PRO A 226 -2.07 -15.13 -19.26
C PRO A 226 -0.69 -14.53 -19.43
N LYS A 227 -0.06 -14.80 -20.58
CA LYS A 227 1.26 -14.30 -20.91
C LYS A 227 1.08 -12.83 -21.21
N LYS A 228 0.78 -12.04 -20.17
CA LYS A 228 0.62 -10.59 -20.26
C LYS A 228 1.93 -10.09 -20.86
N SER A 229 1.83 -9.47 -22.03
CA SER A 229 2.96 -8.85 -22.71
C SER A 229 3.80 -8.10 -21.68
N SER A 230 5.12 -8.22 -21.77
CA SER A 230 6.08 -7.57 -20.85
C SER A 230 5.76 -6.08 -20.65
N LEU A 231 5.21 -5.42 -21.67
CA LEU A 231 4.73 -4.04 -21.63
C LEU A 231 3.51 -3.83 -20.73
N GLN A 232 2.54 -4.75 -20.73
CA GLN A 232 1.36 -4.64 -19.86
C GLN A 232 1.74 -4.84 -18.39
N GLN A 233 2.69 -5.73 -18.09
CA GLN A 233 3.21 -5.91 -16.73
C GLN A 233 3.98 -4.67 -16.26
N ALA A 234 4.81 -4.10 -17.14
CA ALA A 234 5.51 -2.85 -16.87
C ALA A 234 4.54 -1.68 -16.64
N LEU A 235 3.48 -1.58 -17.45
CA LEU A 235 2.48 -0.52 -17.33
C LEU A 235 1.67 -0.64 -16.03
N LEU A 236 1.30 -1.86 -15.62
CA LEU A 236 0.62 -2.11 -14.36
C LEU A 236 1.52 -1.75 -13.16
N TRP A 237 2.79 -2.16 -13.21
CA TRP A 237 3.80 -1.80 -12.20
C TRP A 237 4.00 -0.28 -12.09
N LEU A 238 4.03 0.42 -13.23
CA LEU A 238 4.12 1.88 -13.27
C LEU A 238 2.88 2.55 -12.68
N ARG A 239 1.67 2.06 -13.01
CA ARG A 239 0.42 2.61 -12.49
C ARG A 239 0.35 2.53 -10.96
N GLU A 240 0.67 1.37 -10.39
CA GLU A 240 0.62 1.15 -8.93
C GLU A 240 1.69 1.98 -8.18
N ARG A 241 2.82 2.28 -8.84
CA ARG A 241 3.94 3.03 -8.24
C ARG A 241 4.00 4.51 -8.64
N ALA A 242 3.12 4.98 -9.53
CA ALA A 242 3.15 6.33 -10.09
C ALA A 242 3.09 7.40 -8.99
N LEU A 243 2.25 7.21 -7.97
CA LEU A 243 2.13 8.14 -6.86
C LEU A 243 3.44 8.28 -6.07
N GLY A 244 4.11 7.17 -5.78
CA GLY A 244 5.40 7.19 -5.07
C GLY A 244 6.51 7.86 -5.89
N MET A 245 6.52 7.67 -7.20
CA MET A 245 7.48 8.33 -8.10
C MET A 245 7.27 9.84 -8.17
N ILE A 246 6.01 10.29 -8.25
CA ILE A 246 5.67 11.72 -8.26
C ILE A 246 6.11 12.36 -6.95
N VAL A 247 5.77 11.76 -5.81
CA VAL A 247 6.19 12.25 -4.48
C VAL A 247 7.72 12.28 -4.35
N GLY A 248 8.41 11.24 -4.82
CA GLY A 248 9.87 11.17 -4.84
C GLY A 248 10.52 12.29 -5.67
N LEU A 249 9.94 12.60 -6.83
CA LEU A 249 10.44 13.65 -7.71
C LEU A 249 10.24 15.06 -7.11
N PHE A 250 9.08 15.32 -6.49
CA PHE A 250 8.84 16.57 -5.79
C PHE A 250 9.72 16.74 -4.55
N THR A 251 9.84 15.71 -3.72
CA THR A 251 10.70 15.76 -2.51
C THR A 251 12.18 15.91 -2.87
N GLY A 252 12.65 15.18 -3.90
CA GLY A 252 14.03 15.28 -4.37
C GLY A 252 14.36 16.65 -4.98
N THR A 253 13.46 17.24 -5.77
CA THR A 253 13.67 18.58 -6.34
C THR A 253 13.66 19.67 -5.27
N ILE A 254 12.75 19.59 -4.30
CA ILE A 254 12.72 20.52 -3.16
C ILE A 254 14.01 20.42 -2.34
N LEU A 255 14.45 19.22 -1.99
CA LEU A 255 15.66 19.02 -1.19
C LEU A 255 16.92 19.49 -1.93
N SER A 256 17.01 19.19 -3.24
CA SER A 256 18.10 19.66 -4.09
C SER A 256 18.13 21.19 -4.17
N TYR A 257 16.98 21.83 -4.34
CA TYR A 257 16.87 23.29 -4.35
C TYR A 257 17.30 23.91 -3.01
N LEU A 258 16.91 23.32 -1.87
CA LEU A 258 17.33 23.80 -0.54
C LEU A 258 18.85 23.71 -0.35
N ILE A 259 19.48 22.61 -0.79
CA ILE A 259 20.94 22.42 -0.70
C ILE A 259 21.68 23.42 -1.59
N ILE A 260 21.19 23.66 -2.81
CA ILE A 260 21.82 24.56 -3.78
C ILE A 260 21.62 26.03 -3.37
N SER A 261 20.42 26.41 -2.92
CA SER A 261 20.11 27.77 -2.48
C SER A 261 20.86 28.17 -1.19
N GLY A 262 21.22 27.20 -0.34
CA GLY A 262 22.10 27.42 0.81
C GLY A 262 23.58 27.66 0.48
N ARG A 263 24.02 27.47 -0.78
CA ARG A 263 25.41 27.65 -1.26
C ARG A 263 25.63 28.96 -2.04
N LYS A 264 25.02 30.08 -1.62
CA LYS A 264 25.47 31.39 -2.12
C LYS A 264 26.87 31.68 -1.57
N ARG A 265 27.92 31.28 -2.31
CA ARG A 265 29.29 31.73 -2.06
C ARG A 265 29.31 33.23 -2.28
N SER A 266 29.70 33.99 -1.26
CA SER A 266 29.81 35.43 -1.37
C SER A 266 30.86 35.78 -2.45
N PRO A 267 30.64 36.78 -3.31
CA PRO A 267 31.65 37.24 -4.29
C PRO A 267 33.02 37.54 -3.66
N THR A 268 33.03 37.86 -2.36
CA THR A 268 34.25 38.09 -1.57
C THR A 268 35.09 36.83 -1.38
N ASP A 269 34.51 35.65 -1.26
CA ASP A 269 35.27 34.40 -1.06
C ASP A 269 36.07 34.03 -2.32
N LEU A 270 35.54 34.40 -3.50
CA LEU A 270 36.21 34.22 -4.77
C LEU A 270 37.40 35.18 -4.90
N LEU A 271 37.26 36.47 -4.54
CA LEU A 271 38.39 37.42 -4.55
C LEU A 271 39.54 36.95 -3.67
N MET A 272 39.23 36.48 -2.46
CA MET A 272 40.24 36.05 -1.50
C MET A 272 40.97 34.79 -1.96
N SER A 273 40.41 34.00 -2.88
CA SER A 273 41.06 32.80 -3.44
C SER A 273 42.17 33.09 -4.45
N PHE A 274 42.18 34.29 -5.05
CA PHE A 274 43.19 34.70 -6.03
C PHE A 274 44.37 35.50 -5.42
N LEU A 275 44.28 35.84 -4.13
CA LEU A 275 45.32 36.56 -3.40
C LEU A 275 46.32 35.59 -2.75
N THR A 276 47.61 35.95 -2.78
CA THR A 276 48.62 35.25 -1.97
C THR A 276 48.38 35.49 -0.47
N ARG A 277 48.99 34.69 0.41
CA ARG A 277 48.79 34.78 1.88
C ARG A 277 49.08 36.18 2.43
N ASP A 278 50.13 36.81 1.95
CA ASP A 278 50.55 38.14 2.41
C ASP A 278 49.66 39.25 1.86
N GLU A 279 49.26 39.17 0.58
CA GLU A 279 48.30 40.10 -0.04
C GLU A 279 46.92 40.00 0.63
N ARG A 280 46.48 38.78 0.98
CA ARG A 280 45.20 38.56 1.68
C ARG A 280 45.16 39.31 3.01
N THR A 281 46.25 39.24 3.78
CA THR A 281 46.37 39.92 5.08
C THR A 281 46.27 41.44 4.90
N LEU A 282 46.96 41.99 3.89
CA LEU A 282 46.92 43.41 3.57
C LEU A 282 45.52 43.86 3.13
N VAL A 283 44.85 43.09 2.27
CA VAL A 283 43.50 43.41 1.78
C VAL A 283 42.46 43.28 2.91
N GLU A 284 42.59 42.34 3.85
CA GLU A 284 41.70 42.24 5.02
C GLU A 284 41.79 43.45 5.93
N ILE A 285 42.99 43.97 6.16
CA ILE A 285 43.22 45.17 6.99
C ILE A 285 42.59 46.40 6.32
N ILE A 286 42.79 46.57 5.01
CA ILE A 286 42.16 47.67 4.26
C ILE A 286 40.63 47.53 4.29
N ARG A 287 40.10 46.31 4.13
CA ARG A 287 38.65 46.05 4.20
C ARG A 287 38.06 46.42 5.56
N LYS A 288 38.71 46.00 6.65
CA LYS A 288 38.22 46.22 8.01
C LYS A 288 38.16 47.72 8.34
N ASN A 289 39.12 48.49 7.83
CA ASN A 289 39.22 49.93 8.06
C ASN A 289 38.51 50.78 6.99
N LYS A 290 37.96 50.14 5.94
CA LYS A 290 37.37 50.75 4.72
C LYS A 290 38.36 51.54 3.85
N GLU A 291 39.19 52.36 4.47
CA GLU A 291 40.20 53.19 3.82
C GLU A 291 41.44 53.25 4.71
N VAL A 292 42.63 53.09 4.15
CA VAL A 292 43.89 53.12 4.92
C VAL A 292 44.95 53.89 4.15
N LYS A 293 45.71 54.73 4.84
CA LYS A 293 46.87 55.39 4.22
C LYS A 293 48.00 54.39 4.04
N GLN A 294 48.70 54.49 2.91
CA GLN A 294 49.81 53.60 2.60
C GLN A 294 50.97 53.70 3.60
N GLU A 295 51.11 54.85 4.27
CA GLU A 295 52.13 55.08 5.31
C GLU A 295 51.88 54.27 6.60
N ASP A 296 50.62 53.97 6.92
CA ASP A 296 50.21 53.27 8.14
C ASP A 296 50.17 51.75 7.95
N LEU A 297 50.12 51.27 6.70
CA LEU A 297 50.05 49.84 6.39
C LEU A 297 51.22 48.99 6.93
N PRO A 298 52.49 49.45 6.92
CA PRO A 298 53.60 48.70 7.50
C PRO A 298 53.39 48.40 8.99
N GLU A 299 52.84 49.36 9.75
CA GLU A 299 52.58 49.19 11.19
C GLU A 299 51.40 48.26 11.44
N LEU A 300 50.35 48.36 10.60
CA LEU A 300 49.15 47.52 10.74
C LEU A 300 49.35 46.08 10.25
N THR A 301 50.24 45.86 9.29
CA THR A 301 50.49 44.53 8.70
C THR A 301 51.70 43.82 9.27
N GLY A 302 52.62 44.55 9.92
CA GLY A 302 53.93 44.05 10.34
C GLY A 302 54.91 43.80 9.19
N PHE A 303 54.57 44.24 7.97
CA PHE A 303 55.42 44.07 6.79
C PHE A 303 56.38 45.26 6.61
N SER A 304 57.53 45.01 5.97
CA SER A 304 58.48 46.07 5.66
C SER A 304 57.92 47.04 4.61
N ARG A 305 58.29 48.33 4.73
CA ARG A 305 57.86 49.38 3.78
C ARG A 305 58.06 49.02 2.30
N PRO A 306 59.19 48.41 1.88
CA PRO A 306 59.37 47.98 0.49
C PRO A 306 58.40 46.86 0.07
N LYS A 307 58.09 45.91 0.97
CA LYS A 307 57.17 44.81 0.70
C LYS A 307 55.73 45.30 0.54
N VAL A 308 55.29 46.20 1.43
CA VAL A 308 53.98 46.86 1.32
C VAL A 308 53.87 47.63 0.00
N SER A 309 54.88 48.42 -0.37
CA SER A 309 54.86 49.17 -1.63
C SER A 309 54.76 48.27 -2.86
N ARG A 310 55.47 47.13 -2.88
CA ARG A 310 55.37 46.13 -3.96
C ARG A 310 53.96 45.54 -4.04
N MET A 311 53.41 45.05 -2.92
CA MET A 311 52.07 44.44 -2.88
C MET A 311 50.98 45.45 -3.28
N VAL A 312 51.07 46.69 -2.80
CA VAL A 312 50.10 47.74 -3.17
C VAL A 312 50.14 48.00 -4.67
N ASN A 313 51.32 48.11 -5.28
CA ASN A 313 51.42 48.34 -6.72
C ASN A 313 50.92 47.15 -7.55
N GLU A 314 51.16 45.92 -7.10
CA GLU A 314 50.68 44.69 -7.73
C GLU A 314 49.15 44.53 -7.62
N LEU A 315 48.58 44.87 -6.47
CA LEU A 315 47.13 44.85 -6.26
C LEU A 315 46.40 45.99 -7.00
N VAL A 316 47.04 47.15 -7.14
CA VAL A 316 46.52 48.27 -7.95
C VAL A 316 46.59 47.94 -9.45
N SER A 317 47.69 47.32 -9.93
CA SER A 317 47.82 46.93 -11.34
C SER A 317 46.83 45.83 -11.74
N ARG A 318 46.50 44.93 -10.82
CA ARG A 318 45.43 43.92 -10.96
C ARG A 318 44.01 44.50 -10.80
N GLY A 319 43.89 45.79 -10.46
CA GLY A 319 42.61 46.47 -10.29
C GLY A 319 41.83 46.07 -9.03
N ILE A 320 42.49 45.46 -8.03
CA ILE A 320 41.89 45.03 -6.76
C ILE A 320 41.82 46.21 -5.77
N LEU A 321 42.82 47.09 -5.80
CA LEU A 321 42.88 48.30 -4.98
C LEU A 321 42.84 49.57 -5.85
N GLU A 322 42.27 50.62 -5.28
CA GLU A 322 42.34 51.98 -5.79
C GLU A 322 43.23 52.83 -4.91
N LYS A 323 44.05 53.69 -5.53
CA LYS A 323 44.92 54.65 -4.85
C LYS A 323 44.49 56.07 -5.19
N GLU A 324 44.21 56.87 -4.18
CA GLU A 324 43.91 58.30 -4.28
C GLU A 324 45.03 59.11 -3.61
N VAL A 325 45.45 60.22 -4.21
CA VAL A 325 46.51 61.08 -3.66
C VAL A 325 45.95 61.83 -2.45
N PHE A 326 46.61 61.71 -1.30
CA PHE A 326 46.23 62.42 -0.08
C PHE A 326 47.47 63.02 0.58
N GLY A 327 47.69 64.32 0.37
CA GLY A 327 48.87 65.01 0.86
C GLY A 327 50.17 64.49 0.22
N LYS A 328 51.09 63.96 1.02
CA LYS A 328 52.37 63.37 0.57
C LYS A 328 52.31 61.83 0.43
N THR A 329 51.16 61.21 0.67
CA THR A 329 50.96 59.75 0.65
C THR A 329 49.71 59.38 -0.17
N TYR A 330 49.42 58.09 -0.28
CA TYR A 330 48.23 57.58 -0.96
C TYR A 330 47.25 56.97 0.06
N VAL A 331 45.96 57.21 -0.15
CA VAL A 331 44.88 56.48 0.54
C VAL A 331 44.45 55.32 -0.35
N LEU A 332 44.30 54.15 0.25
CA LEU A 332 44.00 52.89 -0.43
C LEU A 332 42.59 52.42 -0.06
N ARG A 333 41.84 52.04 -1.09
CA ARG A 333 40.48 51.48 -0.99
C ARG A 333 40.38 50.20 -1.80
N ILE A 334 39.48 49.30 -1.42
CA ILE A 334 39.17 48.13 -2.25
C ILE A 334 38.28 48.60 -3.39
N ARG A 335 38.67 48.31 -4.63
CA ARG A 335 37.83 48.61 -5.79
C ARG A 335 36.55 47.78 -5.70
N ASN A 336 35.40 48.42 -5.85
CA ASN A 336 34.12 47.71 -6.00
C ASN A 336 34.07 47.00 -7.36
N LEU A 337 34.77 45.88 -7.49
CA LEU A 337 34.85 45.06 -8.71
C LEU A 337 33.53 44.34 -9.04
N PHE A 338 32.53 44.41 -8.17
CA PHE A 338 31.18 43.88 -8.40
C PHE A 338 30.15 44.96 -8.09
N LYS A 339 30.03 45.95 -8.97
CA LYS A 339 28.81 46.73 -9.06
C LYS A 339 27.79 45.82 -9.74
N GLU A 340 26.82 45.30 -8.99
CA GLU A 340 25.62 44.73 -9.59
C GLU A 340 24.99 45.85 -10.44
N GLU A 341 25.10 45.75 -11.76
CA GLU A 341 24.16 46.45 -12.64
C GLU A 341 22.77 45.94 -12.26
N THR A 342 21.94 46.88 -11.82
CA THR A 342 20.56 46.73 -11.33
C THR A 342 19.68 45.82 -12.17
#